data_AF-A0A1Q6EF36-F1
#
_entry.id   AF-A0A1Q6EF36-F1
#
_cell.length_a   1.000
_cell.length_b   1.000
_cell.length_c   1.000
_cell.angle_alpha   90.00
_cell.angle_beta   90.00
_cell.angle_gamma   90.00
#
_symmetry.space_group_name_H-M   'P 1'
#
loop_
_entity.id
_entity.type
_entity.pdbx_description
1 polymer ?
#
loop_
_entity_poly.entity_id
_entity_poly.type
_entity_poly.pdbx_seq_one_letter_code
_entity_poly.pdbx_strand_id
1 'polypeptide(L)'
;MDRIIALSEIKSAVEEAFESFKSSKEGTVDPLLEGTDPKKFGITIALADGTIISKGDTDAASPLGGIIKVPLSTILLSQNTPEELIKKSGHCPCNAQPGKPHMHGAHGIRAISAIEPIGDPDSKWNFIENRMIDLMGSAPLLDDKIYEALKKKAVDDDTVNQLAKDGYYLYDDATMSTDLYIRARSMTATTEQLAMMAATIAADGVNPVTGKIVFDGEIAKHVVGMMAAKGPRKMTLPWDMAAGLPAKSSFGGAIAGVYPGVMGIAAYAPLLMPNRVSEKAAKAIMTIMHKLDISVFQSARLVIDKDK
;
A
#
# COMPACT_ATOMS: atom_id res chain seq x y z
N MET A 1 -2.67 -16.54 -24.55
CA MET A 1 -2.55 -17.90 -23.97
C MET A 1 -3.08 -17.77 -22.56
N ASP A 2 -4.07 -18.58 -22.21
CA ASP A 2 -4.68 -18.52 -20.88
C ASP A 2 -3.90 -19.44 -19.95
N ARG A 3 -3.59 -18.95 -18.76
CA ARG A 3 -3.03 -19.73 -17.66
C ARG A 3 -4.13 -19.90 -16.62
N ILE A 4 -4.59 -21.14 -16.49
CA ILE A 4 -5.64 -21.52 -15.57
C ILE A 4 -4.99 -21.96 -14.27
N ILE A 5 -5.38 -21.36 -13.15
CA ILE A 5 -4.87 -21.68 -11.81
C ILE A 5 -6.05 -22.12 -10.97
N ALA A 6 -5.96 -23.33 -10.41
CA ALA A 6 -6.98 -23.86 -9.51
C ALA A 6 -6.94 -23.13 -8.16
N LEU A 7 -8.09 -23.00 -7.50
CA LEU A 7 -8.16 -22.40 -6.16
C LEU A 7 -7.32 -23.20 -5.14
N SER A 8 -7.26 -24.52 -5.33
CA SER A 8 -6.41 -25.42 -4.55
C SER A 8 -4.90 -25.12 -4.69
N GLU A 9 -4.45 -24.71 -5.88
CA GLU A 9 -3.06 -24.29 -6.11
C GLU A 9 -2.72 -23.00 -5.36
N ILE A 10 -3.63 -22.02 -5.33
CA ILE A 10 -3.44 -20.78 -4.56
C ILE A 10 -3.33 -21.09 -3.06
N LYS A 11 -4.24 -21.93 -2.54
CA LYS A 11 -4.18 -22.37 -1.14
C LYS A 11 -2.87 -23.08 -0.81
N SER A 12 -2.40 -23.97 -1.69
CA SER A 12 -1.13 -24.66 -1.53
C SER A 12 0.06 -23.69 -1.54
N ALA A 13 0.04 -22.67 -2.40
CA ALA A 13 1.11 -21.67 -2.47
C ALA A 13 1.18 -20.82 -1.19
N VAL A 14 0.02 -20.42 -0.64
CA VAL A 14 -0.06 -19.68 0.63
C VAL A 14 0.45 -20.54 1.79
N GLU A 15 0.05 -21.80 1.86
CA GLU A 15 0.51 -22.75 2.88
C GLU A 15 2.03 -22.92 2.83
N GLU A 16 2.59 -23.19 1.64
CA GLU A 16 4.03 -23.37 1.43
C GLU A 16 4.82 -22.13 1.84
N ALA A 17 4.36 -20.94 1.45
CA ALA A 17 5.00 -19.68 1.82
C ALA A 17 4.94 -19.43 3.33
N PHE A 18 3.81 -19.72 3.98
CA PHE A 18 3.71 -19.58 5.43
C PHE A 18 4.66 -20.52 6.16
N GLU A 19 4.65 -21.81 5.82
CA GLU A 19 5.47 -22.83 6.46
C GLU A 19 6.97 -22.58 6.27
N SER A 20 7.37 -22.08 5.09
CA SER A 20 8.76 -21.77 4.77
C SER A 20 9.34 -20.64 5.63
N PHE A 21 8.52 -19.69 6.08
CA PHE A 21 9.01 -18.45 6.71
C PHE A 21 8.53 -18.20 8.14
N LYS A 22 7.57 -18.97 8.67
CA LYS A 22 7.04 -18.78 10.03
C LYS A 22 8.12 -18.74 11.12
N SER A 23 9.17 -19.54 10.96
CA SER A 23 10.29 -19.65 11.92
C SER A 23 11.41 -18.63 11.72
N SER A 24 11.37 -17.80 10.67
CA SER A 24 12.41 -16.77 10.45
C SER A 24 12.38 -15.70 11.55
N LYS A 25 13.57 -15.27 11.98
CA LYS A 25 13.78 -14.29 13.06
C LYS A 25 14.69 -13.14 12.65
N GLU A 26 14.89 -12.97 11.35
CA GLU A 26 15.76 -11.92 10.80
C GLU A 26 15.13 -10.52 10.93
N GLY A 27 15.94 -9.55 11.34
CA GLY A 27 15.55 -8.15 11.49
C GLY A 27 15.16 -7.73 12.91
N THR A 28 14.67 -6.50 13.04
CA THR A 28 14.25 -5.90 14.31
C THR A 28 12.92 -5.17 14.16
N VAL A 29 12.18 -5.03 15.27
CA VAL A 29 10.94 -4.25 15.29
C VAL A 29 11.26 -2.75 15.18
N ASP A 30 10.41 -2.00 14.49
CA ASP A 30 10.51 -0.54 14.45
C ASP A 30 10.43 0.05 15.87
N PRO A 31 11.27 1.02 16.26
CA PRO A 31 11.17 1.64 17.58
C PRO A 31 9.80 2.25 17.89
N LEU A 32 9.05 2.67 16.87
CA LEU A 32 7.68 3.18 17.04
C LEU A 32 6.64 2.10 17.38
N LEU A 33 7.03 0.82 17.29
CA LEU A 33 6.19 -0.35 17.47
C LEU A 33 6.70 -1.24 18.61
N GLU A 34 7.43 -0.65 19.56
CA GLU A 34 7.92 -1.35 20.75
C GLU A 34 6.79 -2.06 21.49
N GLY A 35 7.00 -3.33 21.83
CA GLY A 35 5.98 -4.20 22.43
C GLY A 35 5.18 -5.05 21.44
N THR A 36 5.33 -4.84 20.13
CA THR A 36 4.78 -5.76 19.12
C THR A 36 5.43 -7.14 19.25
N ASP A 37 4.64 -8.21 19.25
CA ASP A 37 5.17 -9.59 19.27
C ASP A 37 5.94 -9.87 17.96
N PRO A 38 7.28 -10.06 18.01
CA PRO A 38 8.10 -10.24 16.82
C PRO A 38 7.79 -11.54 16.05
N LYS A 39 7.02 -12.47 16.64
CA LYS A 39 6.67 -13.75 16.02
C LYS A 39 5.48 -13.66 15.08
N LYS A 40 4.67 -12.59 15.18
CA LYS A 40 3.46 -12.43 14.38
C LYS A 40 3.76 -12.54 12.88
N PHE A 41 2.97 -13.36 12.19
CA PHE A 41 3.12 -13.56 10.76
C PHE A 41 1.78 -13.93 10.14
N GLY A 42 1.29 -13.12 9.20
CA GLY A 42 0.03 -13.35 8.51
C GLY A 42 0.16 -13.14 7.00
N ILE A 43 -0.58 -13.91 6.22
CA ILE A 43 -0.70 -13.80 4.77
C ILE A 43 -2.19 -13.87 4.41
N THR A 44 -2.65 -12.95 3.57
CA THR A 44 -4.00 -12.99 3.00
C THR A 44 -3.96 -12.71 1.51
N ILE A 45 -4.70 -13.49 0.73
CA ILE A 45 -5.08 -13.21 -0.66
C ILE A 45 -6.58 -12.97 -0.69
N ALA A 46 -6.99 -11.91 -1.39
CA ALA A 46 -8.39 -11.64 -1.72
C ALA A 46 -8.52 -11.61 -3.26
N LEU A 47 -9.32 -12.51 -3.82
CA LEU A 47 -9.60 -12.53 -5.25
C LEU A 47 -10.56 -11.39 -5.62
N ALA A 48 -10.55 -10.98 -6.89
CA ALA A 48 -11.41 -9.93 -7.43
C ALA A 48 -12.93 -10.25 -7.35
N ASP A 49 -13.28 -11.49 -7.01
CA ASP A 49 -14.65 -11.94 -6.76
C ASP A 49 -15.05 -12.00 -5.28
N GLY A 50 -14.15 -11.61 -4.37
CA GLY A 50 -14.38 -11.58 -2.93
C GLY A 50 -13.96 -12.85 -2.18
N THR A 51 -13.45 -13.88 -2.87
CA THR A 51 -12.90 -15.08 -2.22
C THR A 51 -11.64 -14.73 -1.42
N ILE A 52 -11.60 -15.10 -0.13
CA ILE A 52 -10.47 -14.84 0.76
C ILE A 52 -9.73 -16.14 1.11
N ILE A 53 -8.40 -16.08 1.08
CA ILE A 53 -7.49 -17.17 1.45
C ILE A 53 -6.47 -16.61 2.43
N SER A 54 -6.52 -17.07 3.67
CA SER A 54 -5.76 -16.53 4.79
C SER A 54 -4.95 -17.61 5.50
N LYS A 55 -3.77 -17.25 6.02
CA LYS A 55 -2.95 -18.12 6.87
C LYS A 55 -2.14 -17.30 7.89
N GLY A 56 -2.10 -17.77 9.14
CA GLY A 56 -1.33 -17.16 10.21
C GLY A 56 -2.11 -16.13 11.02
N ASP A 57 -1.40 -15.15 11.56
CA ASP A 57 -1.94 -14.04 12.36
C ASP A 57 -2.53 -12.94 11.46
N THR A 58 -3.61 -13.24 10.73
CA THR A 58 -4.17 -12.31 9.73
C THR A 58 -4.93 -11.14 10.33
N ASP A 59 -5.25 -11.20 11.62
CA ASP A 59 -5.88 -10.17 12.45
C ASP A 59 -4.88 -9.13 13.01
N ALA A 60 -3.58 -9.41 12.95
CA ALA A 60 -2.56 -8.47 13.41
C ALA A 60 -2.53 -7.24 12.50
N ALA A 61 -2.66 -6.06 13.11
CA ALA A 61 -2.69 -4.79 12.40
C ALA A 61 -1.29 -4.18 12.29
N SER A 62 -0.99 -3.61 11.12
CA SER A 62 0.22 -2.82 10.87
C SER A 62 -0.19 -1.38 10.58
N PRO A 63 0.56 -0.35 11.04
CA PRO A 63 0.35 1.01 10.54
C PRO A 63 0.40 1.02 9.01
N LEU A 64 -0.36 1.89 8.34
CA LEU A 64 -0.38 1.95 6.88
C LEU A 64 0.94 2.46 6.33
N GLY A 65 1.59 3.40 7.01
CA GLY A 65 2.93 3.85 6.65
C GLY A 65 3.02 4.35 5.19
N GLY A 66 3.70 3.60 4.32
CA GLY A 66 3.79 3.91 2.90
C GLY A 66 2.56 3.52 2.07
N ILE A 67 1.78 2.56 2.57
CA ILE A 67 0.60 1.98 1.91
C ILE A 67 -0.52 3.02 1.77
N ILE A 68 -0.64 3.98 2.71
CA ILE A 68 -1.63 5.06 2.64
C ILE A 68 -1.63 5.84 1.32
N LYS A 69 -0.51 5.87 0.59
CA LYS A 69 -0.43 6.53 -0.72
C LYS A 69 -1.34 5.88 -1.77
N VAL A 70 -1.77 4.64 -1.56
CA VAL A 70 -2.71 3.93 -2.42
C VAL A 70 -4.10 4.58 -2.30
N PRO A 71 -4.78 4.62 -1.13
CA PRO A 71 -6.00 5.41 -0.96
C PRO A 71 -5.87 6.85 -1.45
N LEU A 72 -4.80 7.57 -1.07
CA LEU A 72 -4.60 8.96 -1.50
C LEU A 72 -4.54 9.10 -3.03
N SER A 73 -3.90 8.15 -3.72
CA SER A 73 -3.84 8.16 -5.19
C SER A 73 -5.20 7.99 -5.84
N THR A 74 -6.05 7.13 -5.29
CA THR A 74 -7.40 6.93 -5.83
C THR A 74 -8.23 8.19 -5.69
N ILE A 75 -8.07 8.96 -4.61
CA ILE A 75 -8.74 10.25 -4.41
C ILE A 75 -8.24 11.27 -5.42
N LEU A 76 -6.92 11.43 -5.53
CA LEU A 76 -6.33 12.42 -6.43
C LEU A 76 -6.71 12.18 -7.89
N LEU A 77 -6.72 10.92 -8.33
CA LEU A 77 -7.14 10.53 -9.67
C LEU A 77 -8.66 10.60 -9.88
N SER A 78 -9.46 10.60 -8.79
CA SER A 78 -10.90 10.88 -8.88
C SER A 78 -11.19 12.38 -9.02
N GLN A 79 -10.27 13.24 -8.58
CA GLN A 79 -10.43 14.70 -8.56
C GLN A 79 -9.68 15.42 -9.70
N ASN A 80 -8.75 14.73 -10.38
CA ASN A 80 -7.86 15.31 -11.36
C ASN A 80 -7.59 14.30 -12.48
N THR A 81 -7.39 14.77 -13.70
CA THR A 81 -6.89 13.89 -14.78
C THR A 81 -5.41 13.53 -14.57
N PRO A 82 -4.90 12.47 -15.22
CA PRO A 82 -3.47 12.15 -15.18
C PRO A 82 -2.58 13.33 -15.62
N GLU A 83 -2.98 14.08 -16.65
CA GLU A 83 -2.25 15.25 -17.15
C GLU A 83 -2.16 16.37 -16.11
N GLU A 84 -3.25 16.61 -15.38
CA GLU A 84 -3.28 17.58 -14.29
C GLU A 84 -2.37 17.16 -13.14
N LEU A 85 -2.36 15.88 -12.75
CA LEU A 85 -1.46 15.37 -11.72
C LEU A 85 0.01 15.43 -12.14
N ILE A 86 0.31 15.16 -13.42
CA ILE A 86 1.65 15.33 -14.00
C ILE A 86 2.07 16.79 -13.90
N LYS A 87 1.23 17.73 -14.33
CA LYS A 87 1.48 19.17 -14.21
C LYS A 87 1.68 19.57 -12.75
N LYS A 88 0.84 19.07 -11.84
CA LYS A 88 0.97 19.30 -10.40
C LYS A 88 2.30 18.74 -9.88
N SER A 89 2.77 17.59 -10.36
CA SER A 89 4.05 17.04 -9.91
C SER A 89 5.26 17.93 -10.24
N GLY A 90 5.12 18.89 -11.16
CA GLY A 90 6.20 19.75 -11.66
C GLY A 90 7.14 19.02 -12.62
N HIS A 91 6.74 17.86 -13.13
CA HIS A 91 7.53 17.06 -14.07
C HIS A 91 6.88 17.05 -15.44
N CYS A 92 7.71 16.96 -16.48
CA CYS A 92 7.28 16.68 -17.85
C CYS A 92 7.56 15.20 -18.16
N PRO A 93 6.62 14.44 -18.73
CA PRO A 93 6.86 13.05 -19.08
C PRO A 93 7.91 12.90 -20.20
N CYS A 94 8.11 13.95 -20.99
CA CYS A 94 9.04 13.95 -22.13
C CYS A 94 10.44 14.44 -21.78
N ASN A 95 10.65 15.12 -20.64
CA ASN A 95 11.92 15.73 -20.28
C ASN A 95 12.28 15.43 -18.82
N ALA A 96 13.49 14.92 -18.60
CA ALA A 96 14.02 14.75 -17.25
C ALA A 96 14.12 16.10 -16.54
N GLN A 97 13.57 16.19 -15.33
CA GLN A 97 13.70 17.33 -14.44
C GLN A 97 14.60 16.94 -13.26
N PRO A 98 15.41 17.87 -12.72
CA PRO A 98 16.16 17.62 -11.50
C PRO A 98 15.21 17.19 -10.37
N GLY A 99 15.54 16.07 -9.71
CA GLY A 99 14.78 15.61 -8.56
C GLY A 99 14.94 16.57 -7.38
N LYS A 100 13.91 16.64 -6.52
CA LYS A 100 14.01 17.32 -5.23
C LYS A 100 14.83 16.48 -4.26
N PRO A 101 15.49 17.10 -3.25
CA PRO A 101 16.09 16.37 -2.15
C PRO A 101 15.10 15.36 -1.56
N HIS A 102 15.57 14.13 -1.34
CA HIS A 102 14.71 13.10 -0.80
C HIS A 102 14.35 13.42 0.66
N MET A 103 13.06 13.59 0.92
CA MET A 103 12.53 13.79 2.27
C MET A 103 11.45 12.75 2.56
N HIS A 104 11.57 12.09 3.71
CA HIS A 104 10.60 11.07 4.11
C HIS A 104 9.22 11.68 4.34
N GLY A 105 8.22 11.14 3.64
CA GLY A 105 6.84 11.60 3.78
C GLY A 105 6.45 12.79 2.91
N ALA A 106 7.41 13.52 2.34
CA ALA A 106 7.13 14.74 1.56
C ALA A 106 6.11 14.53 0.43
N HIS A 107 6.24 13.44 -0.34
CA HIS A 107 5.26 13.12 -1.39
C HIS A 107 3.85 12.80 -0.85
N GLY A 108 3.74 12.25 0.36
CA GLY A 108 2.46 11.97 1.00
C GLY A 108 1.80 13.22 1.57
N ILE A 109 2.58 14.08 2.23
CA ILE A 109 2.14 15.41 2.69
C ILE A 109 1.66 16.22 1.48
N ARG A 110 2.46 16.21 0.41
CA ARG A 110 2.11 16.85 -0.85
C ARG A 110 0.83 16.31 -1.47
N ALA A 111 0.63 14.99 -1.45
CA ALA A 111 -0.60 14.37 -1.93
C ALA A 111 -1.82 14.86 -1.14
N ILE A 112 -1.76 14.90 0.19
CA ILE A 112 -2.85 15.41 1.04
C ILE A 112 -3.12 16.90 0.81
N SER A 113 -2.07 17.70 0.64
CA SER A 113 -2.25 19.12 0.32
C SER A 113 -3.02 19.31 -1.00
N ALA A 114 -2.87 18.39 -1.96
CA ALA A 114 -3.50 18.46 -3.27
C ALA A 114 -4.94 17.91 -3.34
N ILE A 115 -5.43 17.28 -2.26
CA ILE A 115 -6.79 16.74 -2.19
C ILE A 115 -7.76 17.88 -1.87
N GLU A 116 -8.85 17.97 -2.62
CA GLU A 116 -9.98 18.86 -2.33
C GLU A 116 -10.89 18.24 -1.24
N PRO A 117 -11.53 19.05 -0.38
CA PRO A 117 -11.52 20.53 -0.36
C PRO A 117 -10.25 21.14 0.25
N ILE A 118 -9.83 22.31 -0.22
CA ILE A 118 -8.73 23.11 0.36
C ILE A 118 -9.20 23.91 1.57
N GLY A 119 -8.40 23.95 2.63
CA GLY A 119 -8.66 24.77 3.83
C GLY A 119 -9.72 24.21 4.79
N ASP A 120 -10.23 22.99 4.54
CA ASP A 120 -11.19 22.29 5.40
C ASP A 120 -10.61 20.93 5.85
N PRO A 121 -9.93 20.89 7.01
CA PRO A 121 -9.26 19.68 7.49
C PRO A 121 -10.24 18.55 7.83
N ASP A 122 -11.41 18.86 8.36
CA ASP A 122 -12.37 17.85 8.83
C ASP A 122 -13.01 17.14 7.64
N SER A 123 -13.49 17.91 6.65
CA SER A 123 -14.02 17.33 5.41
C SER A 123 -12.96 16.54 4.66
N LYS A 124 -11.72 17.06 4.59
CA LYS A 124 -10.59 16.37 3.96
C LYS A 124 -10.28 15.04 4.66
N TRP A 125 -10.25 15.03 5.99
CA TRP A 125 -10.03 13.80 6.74
C TRP A 125 -11.17 12.79 6.50
N ASN A 126 -12.43 13.24 6.56
CA ASN A 126 -13.58 12.38 6.28
C ASN A 126 -13.51 11.74 4.90
N PHE A 127 -13.06 12.46 3.87
CA PHE A 127 -12.84 11.90 2.54
C PHE A 127 -11.74 10.82 2.52
N ILE A 128 -10.62 11.05 3.21
CA ILE A 128 -9.50 10.11 3.28
C ILE A 128 -9.91 8.85 4.05
N GLU A 129 -10.58 9.01 5.19
CA GLU A 129 -11.07 7.92 6.03
C GLU A 129 -12.13 7.08 5.32
N ASN A 130 -13.15 7.71 4.75
CA ASN A 130 -14.16 7.01 3.95
C ASN A 130 -13.55 6.28 2.77
N ARG A 131 -12.55 6.87 2.10
CA ARG A 131 -11.84 6.17 1.02
C ARG A 131 -11.15 4.89 1.52
N MET A 132 -10.49 4.94 2.67
CA MET A 132 -9.87 3.74 3.24
C MET A 132 -10.92 2.68 3.57
N ILE A 133 -12.03 3.08 4.22
CA ILE A 133 -13.16 2.20 4.56
C ILE A 133 -13.70 1.52 3.30
N ASP A 134 -13.96 2.30 2.25
CA ASP A 134 -14.56 1.82 1.01
C ASP A 134 -13.67 0.81 0.28
N LEU A 135 -12.36 1.06 0.26
CA LEU A 135 -11.40 0.13 -0.34
C LEU A 135 -11.24 -1.14 0.52
N MET A 136 -11.14 -1.01 1.84
CA MET A 136 -10.87 -2.14 2.74
C MET A 136 -12.13 -2.95 3.09
N GLY A 137 -13.32 -2.40 2.86
CA GLY A 137 -14.61 -2.96 3.27
C GLY A 137 -14.91 -2.82 4.77
N SER A 138 -13.99 -2.25 5.55
CA SER A 138 -14.13 -1.99 6.99
C SER A 138 -13.19 -0.87 7.42
N ALA A 139 -13.48 -0.27 8.59
CA ALA A 139 -12.69 0.86 9.08
C ALA A 139 -11.31 0.45 9.60
N PRO A 140 -10.22 1.13 9.17
CA PRO A 140 -8.95 1.03 9.86
C PRO A 140 -9.02 1.77 11.21
N LEU A 141 -8.11 1.43 12.13
CA LEU A 141 -8.05 2.04 13.47
C LEU A 141 -6.84 2.94 13.60
N LEU A 142 -7.00 4.12 14.21
CA LEU A 142 -5.87 4.99 14.53
C LEU A 142 -5.05 4.39 15.68
N ASP A 143 -3.72 4.35 15.53
CA ASP A 143 -2.80 4.14 16.65
C ASP A 143 -2.33 5.49 17.18
N ASP A 144 -2.90 5.90 18.32
CA ASP A 144 -2.60 7.18 18.97
C ASP A 144 -1.12 7.30 19.37
N LYS A 145 -0.48 6.19 19.77
CA LYS A 145 0.93 6.23 20.20
C LYS A 145 1.85 6.53 19.02
N ILE A 146 1.61 5.86 17.88
CA ILE A 146 2.36 6.11 16.64
C ILE A 146 2.09 7.53 16.15
N TYR A 147 0.82 7.96 16.19
CA TYR A 147 0.40 9.30 15.78
C TYR A 147 1.13 10.39 16.57
N GLU A 148 1.07 10.35 17.90
CA GLU A 148 1.73 11.34 18.76
C GLU A 148 3.27 11.31 18.62
N ALA A 149 3.87 10.13 18.51
CA ALA A 149 5.31 10.00 18.32
C ALA A 149 5.77 10.58 16.97
N LEU A 150 5.03 10.34 15.89
CA LEU A 150 5.34 10.90 14.57
C LEU A 150 5.08 12.41 14.51
N LYS A 151 4.06 12.90 15.21
CA LYS A 151 3.75 14.33 15.33
C LYS A 151 4.87 15.08 16.05
N LYS A 152 5.32 14.56 17.19
CA LYS A 152 6.49 15.09 17.91
C LYS A 152 7.73 15.10 17.00
N LYS A 153 8.01 13.99 16.32
CA LYS A 153 9.14 13.91 15.40
C LYS A 153 9.07 14.95 14.28
N ALA A 154 7.89 15.20 13.73
CA ALA A 154 7.74 16.18 12.65
C ALA A 154 8.04 17.62 13.10
N VAL A 155 7.73 17.94 14.37
CA VAL A 155 8.11 19.20 15.02
C VAL A 155 9.62 19.26 15.24
N ASP A 156 10.21 18.20 15.83
CA ASP A 156 11.64 18.12 16.11
C ASP A 156 12.50 18.21 14.82
N ASP A 157 12.01 17.63 13.72
CA ASP A 157 12.66 17.66 12.39
C ASP A 157 12.35 18.95 11.60
N ASP A 158 11.57 19.89 12.14
CA ASP A 158 11.09 21.11 11.47
C ASP A 158 10.53 20.85 10.06
N THR A 159 9.67 19.83 9.96
CA THR A 159 9.24 19.21 8.69
C THR A 159 8.66 20.24 7.71
N VAL A 160 7.84 21.18 8.19
CA VAL A 160 7.18 22.19 7.34
C VAL A 160 8.20 23.12 6.69
N ASN A 161 9.14 23.66 7.47
CA ASN A 161 10.17 24.54 6.94
C ASN A 161 11.14 23.79 6.03
N GLN A 162 11.46 22.54 6.36
CA GLN A 162 12.33 21.70 5.54
C GLN A 162 11.69 21.38 4.18
N LEU A 163 10.37 21.13 4.12
CA LEU A 163 9.64 20.98 2.86
C LEU A 163 9.77 22.23 1.98
N ALA A 164 9.57 23.41 2.55
CA ALA A 164 9.69 24.67 1.83
C ALA A 164 11.14 24.89 1.32
N LYS A 165 12.13 24.63 2.18
CA LYS A 165 13.56 24.74 1.86
C LYS A 165 13.98 23.78 0.73
N ASP A 166 13.45 22.57 0.71
CA ASP A 166 13.71 21.57 -0.34
C ASP A 166 12.85 21.78 -1.60
N GLY A 167 12.10 22.90 -1.66
CA GLY A 167 11.33 23.31 -2.83
C GLY A 167 10.05 22.50 -3.04
N TYR A 168 9.53 21.81 -2.02
CA TYR A 168 8.22 21.16 -2.10
C TYR A 168 7.11 22.22 -2.03
N TYR A 169 6.47 22.47 -3.17
CA TYR A 169 5.22 23.21 -3.21
C TYR A 169 4.10 22.37 -2.58
N LEU A 170 3.20 23.00 -1.83
CA LEU A 170 1.98 22.41 -1.27
C LEU A 170 0.77 23.21 -1.78
N TYR A 171 -0.37 22.55 -1.93
CA TYR A 171 -1.60 23.17 -2.45
C TYR A 171 -2.57 23.64 -1.36
N ASP A 172 -2.19 23.45 -0.10
CA ASP A 172 -2.97 23.76 1.09
C ASP A 172 -2.01 24.08 2.24
N ASP A 173 -2.54 24.42 3.41
CA ASP A 173 -1.75 24.69 4.61
C ASP A 173 -0.78 23.54 4.93
N ALA A 174 0.48 23.90 5.16
CA ALA A 174 1.56 22.95 5.31
C ALA A 174 1.50 22.19 6.63
N THR A 175 1.10 22.88 7.71
CA THR A 175 0.99 22.29 9.06
C THR A 175 -0.14 21.29 9.09
N MET A 176 -1.32 21.68 8.60
CA MET A 176 -2.50 20.84 8.47
C MET A 176 -2.25 19.64 7.57
N SER A 177 -1.67 19.84 6.38
CA SER A 177 -1.36 18.74 5.45
C SER A 177 -0.36 17.75 6.06
N THR A 178 0.59 18.25 6.86
CA THR A 178 1.57 17.42 7.56
C THR A 178 0.90 16.59 8.65
N ASP A 179 0.06 17.20 9.48
CA ASP A 179 -0.69 16.56 10.56
C ASP A 179 -1.64 15.48 10.02
N LEU A 180 -2.44 15.79 9.00
CA LEU A 180 -3.33 14.83 8.34
C LEU A 180 -2.57 13.67 7.71
N TYR A 181 -1.39 13.92 7.12
CA TYR A 181 -0.55 12.84 6.61
C TYR A 181 0.00 11.93 7.70
N ILE A 182 0.38 12.52 8.85
CA ILE A 182 0.82 11.77 10.03
C ILE A 182 -0.33 10.94 10.59
N ARG A 183 -1.55 11.47 10.66
CA ARG A 183 -2.75 10.72 11.05
C ARG A 183 -3.00 9.56 10.09
N ALA A 184 -3.01 9.81 8.78
CA ALA A 184 -3.31 8.82 7.76
C ALA A 184 -2.30 7.65 7.74
N ARG A 185 -1.01 7.92 7.96
CA ARG A 185 0.02 6.86 8.02
C ARG A 185 0.05 6.09 9.34
N SER A 186 -0.56 6.63 10.40
CA SER A 186 -0.72 6.00 11.72
C SER A 186 -1.99 5.19 11.86
N MET A 187 -2.92 5.27 10.89
CA MET A 187 -3.99 4.30 10.77
C MET A 187 -3.40 2.89 10.61
N THR A 188 -4.04 1.89 11.19
CA THR A 188 -3.61 0.50 11.20
C THR A 188 -4.59 -0.37 10.43
N ALA A 189 -4.06 -1.35 9.70
CA ALA A 189 -4.86 -2.28 8.93
C ALA A 189 -4.30 -3.70 9.03
N THR A 190 -5.20 -4.69 9.03
CA THR A 190 -4.87 -6.11 9.02
C THR A 190 -4.48 -6.59 7.62
N THR A 191 -3.92 -7.80 7.51
CA THR A 191 -3.64 -8.36 6.17
C THR A 191 -4.90 -8.56 5.35
N GLU A 192 -6.03 -8.87 5.97
CA GLU A 192 -7.32 -9.02 5.29
C GLU A 192 -7.81 -7.69 4.71
N GLN A 193 -7.75 -6.61 5.49
CA GLN A 193 -8.10 -5.27 5.02
C GLN A 193 -7.19 -4.81 3.88
N LEU A 194 -5.88 -5.06 4.00
CA LEU A 194 -4.90 -4.68 2.99
C LEU A 194 -5.06 -5.49 1.69
N ALA A 195 -5.33 -6.79 1.78
CA ALA A 195 -5.62 -7.64 0.63
C ALA A 195 -6.95 -7.22 -0.03
N MET A 196 -7.98 -6.87 0.75
CA MET A 196 -9.25 -6.37 0.22
C MET A 196 -9.12 -5.02 -0.49
N MET A 197 -8.34 -4.09 0.08
CA MET A 197 -7.99 -2.83 -0.60
C MET A 197 -7.30 -3.09 -1.93
N ALA A 198 -6.34 -4.02 -1.96
CA ALA A 198 -5.66 -4.40 -3.19
C ALA A 198 -6.59 -5.10 -4.18
N ALA A 199 -7.51 -5.94 -3.71
CA ALA A 199 -8.51 -6.63 -4.55
C ALA A 199 -9.52 -5.66 -5.14
N THR A 200 -9.92 -4.62 -4.40
CA THR A 200 -10.74 -3.52 -4.91
C THR A 200 -10.07 -2.79 -6.08
N ILE A 201 -8.76 -2.60 -6.01
CA ILE A 201 -7.99 -2.01 -7.12
C ILE A 201 -7.88 -3.00 -8.27
N ALA A 202 -7.70 -4.30 -7.99
CA ALA A 202 -7.68 -5.34 -9.00
C ALA A 202 -9.03 -5.50 -9.72
N ALA A 203 -10.14 -5.22 -9.04
CA ALA A 203 -11.50 -5.28 -9.54
C ALA A 203 -12.01 -3.92 -10.05
N ASP A 204 -11.12 -3.12 -10.65
CA ASP A 204 -11.45 -1.84 -11.30
C ASP A 204 -12.24 -0.87 -10.40
N GLY A 205 -11.88 -0.81 -9.12
CA GLY A 205 -12.47 0.10 -8.16
C GLY A 205 -13.77 -0.39 -7.52
N VAL A 206 -14.23 -1.60 -7.83
CA VAL A 206 -15.38 -2.21 -7.14
C VAL A 206 -14.87 -3.06 -5.98
N ASN A 207 -15.34 -2.78 -4.76
CA ASN A 207 -15.00 -3.62 -3.62
C ASN A 207 -15.66 -5.00 -3.79
N PRO A 208 -14.87 -6.10 -3.87
CA PRO A 208 -15.42 -7.41 -4.23
C PRO A 208 -16.42 -7.99 -3.23
N VAL A 209 -16.36 -7.57 -1.96
CA VAL A 209 -17.25 -8.08 -0.91
C VAL A 209 -18.45 -7.17 -0.71
N THR A 210 -18.24 -5.84 -0.68
CA THR A 210 -19.34 -4.90 -0.43
C THR A 210 -20.12 -4.53 -1.69
N GLY A 211 -19.56 -4.80 -2.88
CA GLY A 211 -20.13 -4.40 -4.17
C GLY A 211 -20.11 -2.89 -4.44
N LYS A 212 -19.50 -2.10 -3.54
CA LYS A 212 -19.44 -0.65 -3.67
C LYS A 212 -18.48 -0.26 -4.78
N ILE A 213 -18.95 0.58 -5.70
CA ILE A 213 -18.09 1.29 -6.65
C ILE A 213 -17.37 2.40 -5.87
N VAL A 214 -16.08 2.19 -5.63
CA VAL A 214 -15.25 3.11 -4.85
C VAL A 214 -14.71 4.22 -5.75
N PHE A 215 -14.25 3.88 -6.96
CA PHE A 215 -13.80 4.83 -7.98
C PHE A 215 -14.07 4.29 -9.39
N ASP A 216 -13.91 5.15 -10.41
CA ASP A 216 -13.98 4.75 -11.82
C ASP A 216 -12.83 3.81 -12.22
N GLY A 217 -13.12 2.66 -12.82
CA GLY A 217 -12.14 1.64 -13.18
C GLY A 217 -10.94 2.13 -13.99
N GLU A 218 -11.08 3.20 -14.77
CA GLU A 218 -9.98 3.82 -15.51
C GLU A 218 -8.84 4.30 -14.59
N ILE A 219 -9.13 4.55 -13.31
CA ILE A 219 -8.15 4.96 -12.28
C ILE A 219 -7.22 3.80 -11.89
N ALA A 220 -7.68 2.54 -11.95
CA ALA A 220 -6.95 1.38 -11.45
C ALA A 220 -5.57 1.24 -12.10
N LYS A 221 -5.48 1.36 -13.45
CA LYS A 221 -4.21 1.25 -14.19
C LYS A 221 -3.17 2.29 -13.76
N HIS A 222 -3.61 3.50 -13.40
CA HIS A 222 -2.72 4.56 -12.93
C HIS A 222 -2.21 4.28 -11.51
N VAL A 223 -3.10 3.82 -10.62
CA VAL A 223 -2.72 3.41 -9.25
C VAL A 223 -1.73 2.26 -9.28
N VAL A 224 -2.01 1.22 -10.07
CA VAL A 224 -1.12 0.06 -10.25
C VAL A 224 0.22 0.48 -10.85
N GLY A 225 0.21 1.32 -11.89
CA GLY A 225 1.43 1.86 -12.50
C GLY A 225 2.29 2.64 -11.50
N MET A 226 1.67 3.42 -10.60
CA MET A 226 2.41 4.09 -9.53
C MET A 226 2.92 3.13 -8.45
N MET A 227 2.21 2.04 -8.16
CA MET A 227 2.70 1.00 -7.26
C MET A 227 3.93 0.30 -7.84
N ALA A 228 3.94 0.00 -9.14
CA ALA A 228 5.11 -0.53 -9.84
C ALA A 228 6.26 0.49 -9.81
N ALA A 229 6.04 1.73 -10.27
CA ALA A 229 7.09 2.74 -10.34
C ALA A 229 7.64 3.20 -8.98
N LYS A 230 6.86 3.04 -7.90
CA LYS A 230 7.22 3.44 -6.53
C LYS A 230 6.94 2.31 -5.55
N GLY A 231 7.50 1.13 -5.84
CA GLY A 231 7.37 -0.10 -5.07
C GLY A 231 7.84 -0.03 -3.60
N PRO A 232 8.08 -1.17 -2.95
CA PRO A 232 8.48 -1.24 -1.54
C PRO A 232 9.78 -0.48 -1.23
N ARG A 233 9.67 0.73 -0.71
CA ARG A 233 10.79 1.61 -0.34
C ARG A 233 11.86 1.72 -1.44
N LYS A 234 13.11 1.38 -1.14
CA LYS A 234 14.27 1.46 -2.05
C LYS A 234 14.46 0.18 -2.86
N MET A 235 13.48 -0.74 -2.84
CA MET A 235 13.59 -2.05 -3.47
C MET A 235 12.80 -2.17 -4.78
N THR A 236 12.27 -1.07 -5.33
CA THR A 236 11.33 -1.11 -6.46
C THR A 236 11.78 -2.02 -7.61
N LEU A 237 12.94 -1.76 -8.23
CA LEU A 237 13.40 -2.56 -9.37
C LEU A 237 13.70 -4.02 -8.99
N PRO A 238 14.49 -4.32 -7.94
CA PRO A 238 14.68 -5.71 -7.50
C PRO A 238 13.37 -6.43 -7.16
N TRP A 239 12.42 -5.73 -6.56
CA TRP A 239 11.11 -6.26 -6.21
C TRP A 239 10.29 -6.60 -7.45
N ASP A 240 10.18 -5.70 -8.41
CA ASP A 240 9.41 -5.94 -9.63
C ASP A 240 10.00 -7.10 -10.44
N MET A 241 11.34 -7.21 -10.49
CA MET A 241 12.01 -8.34 -11.14
C MET A 241 11.81 -9.66 -10.42
N ALA A 242 11.82 -9.66 -9.08
CA ALA A 242 11.72 -10.87 -8.29
C ALA A 242 10.26 -11.32 -8.11
N ALA A 243 9.36 -10.43 -7.71
CA ALA A 243 7.97 -10.75 -7.38
C ALA A 243 7.02 -10.62 -8.59
N GLY A 244 7.36 -9.81 -9.59
CA GLY A 244 6.46 -9.55 -10.73
C GLY A 244 5.12 -8.92 -10.31
N LEU A 245 5.09 -8.18 -9.20
CA LEU A 245 3.87 -7.73 -8.56
C LEU A 245 3.98 -6.28 -8.06
N PRO A 246 3.20 -5.32 -8.57
CA PRO A 246 3.14 -3.97 -8.04
C PRO A 246 2.74 -3.97 -6.56
N ALA A 247 3.55 -3.36 -5.69
CA ALA A 247 3.33 -3.43 -4.25
C ALA A 247 3.73 -2.17 -3.48
N LYS A 248 3.22 -2.04 -2.25
CA LYS A 248 3.61 -1.03 -1.27
C LYS A 248 3.90 -1.67 0.07
N SER A 249 4.77 -1.03 0.85
CA SER A 249 5.13 -1.49 2.18
C SER A 249 4.92 -0.44 3.26
N SER A 250 4.74 -0.94 4.47
CA SER A 250 4.70 -0.17 5.70
C SER A 250 6.03 -0.27 6.46
N PHE A 251 6.32 0.75 7.28
CA PHE A 251 7.36 0.61 8.31
C PHE A 251 6.96 -0.37 9.42
N GLY A 252 5.70 -0.77 9.51
CA GLY A 252 5.28 -1.81 10.46
C GLY A 252 5.41 -3.23 9.94
N GLY A 253 5.98 -3.44 8.75
CA GLY A 253 6.27 -4.79 8.24
C GLY A 253 5.16 -5.42 7.38
N ALA A 254 4.07 -4.69 7.12
CA ALA A 254 3.10 -5.09 6.11
C ALA A 254 3.59 -4.77 4.68
N ILE A 255 3.24 -5.63 3.73
CA ILE A 255 3.35 -5.43 2.28
C ILE A 255 2.00 -5.76 1.66
N ALA A 256 1.51 -4.89 0.77
CA ALA A 256 0.28 -5.10 0.01
C ALA A 256 0.59 -4.99 -1.49
N GLY A 257 0.14 -5.97 -2.28
CA GLY A 257 0.38 -6.05 -3.72
C GLY A 257 -0.90 -6.31 -4.51
N VAL A 258 -0.92 -5.85 -5.75
CA VAL A 258 -2.09 -5.89 -6.65
C VAL A 258 -1.74 -6.66 -7.91
N TYR A 259 -2.50 -7.71 -8.21
CA TYR A 259 -2.53 -8.34 -9.53
C TYR A 259 -3.82 -7.90 -10.26
N PRO A 260 -3.73 -6.98 -11.24
CA PRO A 260 -4.91 -6.42 -11.91
C PRO A 260 -5.81 -7.49 -12.52
N GLY A 261 -7.12 -7.38 -12.31
CA GLY A 261 -8.13 -8.32 -12.79
C GLY A 261 -8.20 -9.66 -12.06
N VAL A 262 -7.34 -9.92 -11.07
CA VAL A 262 -7.24 -11.25 -10.44
C VAL A 262 -7.35 -11.19 -8.92
N MET A 263 -6.43 -10.49 -8.24
CA MET A 263 -6.34 -10.55 -6.79
C MET A 263 -5.56 -9.40 -6.16
N GLY A 264 -5.88 -9.13 -4.89
CA GLY A 264 -5.00 -8.46 -3.95
C GLY A 264 -4.32 -9.47 -3.03
N ILE A 265 -3.08 -9.18 -2.62
CA ILE A 265 -2.33 -9.97 -1.64
C ILE A 265 -1.72 -9.05 -0.59
N ALA A 266 -1.72 -9.48 0.66
CA ALA A 266 -0.99 -8.82 1.73
C ALA A 266 -0.28 -9.84 2.62
N ALA A 267 0.90 -9.48 3.09
CA ALA A 267 1.62 -10.22 4.11
C ALA A 267 2.15 -9.26 5.18
N TYR A 268 2.19 -9.71 6.42
CA TYR A 268 2.64 -8.94 7.57
C TYR A 268 3.60 -9.76 8.42
N ALA A 269 4.75 -9.16 8.74
CA ALA A 269 5.61 -9.61 9.82
C ALA A 269 6.42 -8.42 10.36
N PRO A 270 6.48 -8.20 11.68
CA PRO A 270 6.96 -6.95 12.28
C PRO A 270 8.47 -6.74 12.23
N LEU A 271 9.25 -7.82 12.03
CA LEU A 271 10.71 -7.71 11.93
C LEU A 271 11.12 -7.13 10.58
N LEU A 272 11.92 -6.07 10.63
CA LEU A 272 12.39 -5.32 9.48
C LEU A 272 13.88 -5.48 9.29
N MET A 273 14.29 -5.52 8.02
CA MET A 273 15.69 -5.37 7.63
C MET A 273 16.10 -3.89 7.71
N PRO A 274 17.41 -3.56 7.58
CA PRO A 274 17.90 -2.17 7.60
C PRO A 274 17.24 -1.24 6.57
N ASN A 275 16.71 -1.79 5.47
CA ASN A 275 15.95 -1.06 4.46
C ASN A 275 14.50 -0.74 4.87
N ARG A 276 14.07 -1.10 6.10
CA ARG A 276 12.74 -0.88 6.69
C ARG A 276 11.62 -1.58 5.94
N VAL A 277 11.90 -2.79 5.44
CA VAL A 277 10.94 -3.74 4.86
C VAL A 277 11.08 -5.07 5.58
N SER A 278 9.95 -5.77 5.77
CA SER A 278 9.94 -7.11 6.33
C SER A 278 10.41 -8.12 5.29
N GLU A 279 11.56 -8.76 5.55
CA GLU A 279 12.06 -9.81 4.66
C GLU A 279 11.11 -11.02 4.64
N LYS A 280 10.56 -11.38 5.81
CA LYS A 280 9.64 -12.49 5.96
C LYS A 280 8.38 -12.29 5.10
N ALA A 281 7.74 -11.12 5.18
CA ALA A 281 6.57 -10.81 4.36
C ALA A 281 6.92 -10.72 2.87
N ALA A 282 8.08 -10.14 2.53
CA ALA A 282 8.53 -9.99 1.16
C ALA A 282 8.77 -11.36 0.48
N LYS A 283 9.52 -12.25 1.14
CA LYS A 283 9.81 -13.59 0.63
C LYS A 283 8.56 -14.44 0.51
N ALA A 284 7.62 -14.33 1.45
CA ALA A 284 6.35 -15.05 1.38
C ALA A 284 5.55 -14.70 0.12
N ILE A 285 5.42 -13.41 -0.20
CA ILE A 285 4.74 -12.96 -1.43
C ILE A 285 5.51 -13.45 -2.67
N MET A 286 6.84 -13.33 -2.71
CA MET A 286 7.65 -13.82 -3.83
C MET A 286 7.45 -15.32 -4.05
N THR A 287 7.48 -16.13 -2.99
CA THR A 287 7.26 -17.57 -3.06
C THR A 287 5.89 -17.91 -3.62
N ILE A 288 4.83 -17.20 -3.23
CA ILE A 288 3.49 -17.38 -3.80
C ILE A 288 3.49 -17.09 -5.30
N MET A 289 4.04 -15.93 -5.70
CA MET A 289 4.10 -15.53 -7.11
C MET A 289 4.90 -16.51 -7.96
N HIS A 290 6.03 -17.02 -7.44
CA HIS A 290 6.86 -18.03 -8.11
C HIS A 290 6.19 -19.39 -8.19
N LYS A 291 5.53 -19.84 -7.11
CA LYS A 291 4.87 -21.13 -7.06
C LYS A 291 3.72 -21.21 -8.06
N LEU A 292 2.97 -20.12 -8.18
CA LEU A 292 1.89 -19.98 -9.15
C LEU A 292 2.41 -19.68 -10.57
N ASP A 293 3.69 -19.32 -10.68
CA ASP A 293 4.39 -18.89 -11.90
C ASP A 293 3.58 -17.81 -12.64
N ILE A 294 3.39 -16.70 -11.93
CA ILE A 294 2.64 -15.54 -12.37
C ILE A 294 3.42 -14.24 -12.17
N SER A 295 3.16 -13.28 -13.05
CA SER A 295 3.72 -11.92 -12.99
C SER A 295 2.81 -10.98 -13.78
N VAL A 296 2.63 -9.73 -13.32
CA VAL A 296 1.87 -8.74 -14.09
C VAL A 296 2.57 -8.35 -15.41
N PHE A 297 3.85 -8.71 -15.55
CA PHE A 297 4.65 -8.40 -16.74
C PHE A 297 4.69 -9.54 -17.77
N GLN A 298 3.98 -10.64 -17.50
CA GLN A 298 3.89 -11.76 -18.44
C GLN A 298 2.79 -11.54 -19.50
N SER A 299 2.87 -12.29 -20.59
CA SER A 299 1.87 -12.22 -21.68
C SER A 299 0.62 -13.08 -21.43
N ALA A 300 0.67 -14.00 -20.46
CA ALA A 300 -0.42 -14.92 -20.16
C ALA A 300 -1.61 -14.19 -19.50
N ARG A 301 -2.82 -14.52 -19.96
CA ARG A 301 -4.07 -14.12 -19.29
C ARG A 301 -4.34 -15.10 -18.16
N LEU A 302 -4.43 -14.62 -16.92
CA LEU A 302 -4.77 -15.49 -15.80
C LEU A 302 -6.28 -15.71 -15.72
N VAL A 303 -6.65 -16.95 -15.40
CA VAL A 303 -8.02 -17.36 -15.07
C VAL A 303 -7.96 -18.22 -13.82
N ILE A 304 -8.76 -17.89 -12.81
CA ILE A 304 -8.87 -18.72 -11.61
C ILE A 304 -10.03 -19.69 -11.79
N ASP A 305 -9.72 -21.00 -11.76
CA ASP A 305 -10.71 -22.08 -11.78
C ASP A 305 -11.04 -22.44 -10.32
N LYS A 306 -12.29 -22.22 -9.92
CA LYS A 306 -12.76 -22.44 -8.54
C LYS A 306 -13.34 -23.84 -8.32
N ASP A 307 -13.62 -24.56 -9.40
CA ASP A 307 -14.20 -25.90 -9.35
C ASP A 307 -13.13 -26.99 -9.20
N LYS A 308 -11.84 -26.60 -9.23
CA LYS A 308 -10.65 -27.44 -9.03
C LYS A 308 -9.76 -26.88 -7.93
#